data_AF-A0AA86YMK4-F1
#
_entry.id   AF-A0AA86YMK4-F1
#
_cell.length_a   1.000
_cell.length_b   1.000
_cell.length_c   1.000
_cell.angle_alpha   90.00
_cell.angle_beta   90.00
_cell.angle_gamma   90.00
#
_symmetry.space_group_name_H-M   'P 1'
#
loop_
_entity.id
_entity.type
_entity.pdbx_description
1 polymer ?
#
loop_
_entity_poly.entity_id
_entity_poly.type
_entity_poly.pdbx_seq_one_letter_code
_entity_poly.pdbx_strand_id
1 'polypeptide(L)'
;MRRVGEQRGNIALVMVIVLMTMGLLLLKTLHFYQDNARDEFFREKNYIEAFNQAESALAWGLKQSWRLTTYRGANWQCQRPPTQTWVSCIKHYKSGQFVLSGKGLYKGRHYVTVYRWVAPISKTQKVRPRIKGWLDYCPVNQKGFCS
;
A
#
# COMPACT_ATOMS: atom_id res chain seq x y z
N MET A 1 -15.19 80.28 12.36
CA MET A 1 -15.68 78.88 12.35
C MET A 1 -15.42 78.28 10.98
N ARG A 2 -14.37 77.45 10.83
CA ARG A 2 -14.05 76.75 9.56
C ARG A 2 -14.83 75.44 9.51
N ARG A 3 -15.70 75.27 8.50
CA ARG A 3 -16.44 74.03 8.26
C ARG A 3 -15.47 72.93 7.83
N VAL A 4 -15.44 71.85 8.61
CA VAL A 4 -14.81 70.59 8.25
C VAL A 4 -15.67 69.97 7.15
N GLY A 5 -15.14 69.87 5.93
CA GLY A 5 -15.78 69.13 4.86
C GLY A 5 -15.72 67.64 5.16
N GLU A 6 -16.87 66.99 5.29
CA GLU A 6 -16.98 65.55 5.50
C GLU A 6 -16.35 64.79 4.31
N GLN A 7 -15.21 64.17 4.56
CA GLN A 7 -14.46 63.37 3.58
C GLN A 7 -15.14 62.01 3.36
N ARG A 8 -16.09 61.94 2.42
CA ARG A 8 -16.84 60.70 2.04
C ARG A 8 -16.13 59.78 1.05
N GLY A 9 -14.80 59.90 0.88
CA GLY A 9 -14.03 59.15 -0.13
C GLY A 9 -13.32 57.88 0.34
N ASN A 10 -13.24 57.61 1.65
CA ASN A 10 -12.34 56.57 2.18
C ASN A 10 -13.02 55.23 2.51
N ILE A 11 -14.33 55.24 2.82
CA ILE A 11 -15.07 54.03 3.24
C ILE A 11 -15.24 53.00 2.11
N ALA A 12 -15.47 53.45 0.86
CA ALA A 12 -15.61 52.57 -0.28
C ALA A 12 -14.31 51.80 -0.59
N LEU A 13 -13.15 52.45 -0.48
CA LEU A 13 -11.84 51.81 -0.65
C LEU A 13 -11.57 50.76 0.42
N VAL A 14 -11.89 51.07 1.69
CA VAL A 14 -11.77 50.10 2.78
C VAL A 14 -12.66 48.88 2.52
N MET A 15 -13.88 49.07 2.04
CA MET A 15 -14.80 47.96 1.76
C MET A 15 -14.27 47.03 0.65
N VAL A 16 -13.69 47.60 -0.42
CA VAL A 16 -13.06 46.81 -1.49
C VAL A 16 -11.86 46.02 -0.99
N ILE A 17 -11.01 46.63 -0.16
CA ILE A 17 -9.85 45.95 0.45
C ILE A 17 -10.31 44.80 1.35
N VAL A 18 -11.36 45.00 2.15
CA VAL A 18 -11.95 43.95 2.99
C VAL A 18 -12.50 42.81 2.14
N LEU A 19 -13.22 43.09 1.06
CA LEU A 19 -13.74 42.06 0.16
C LEU A 19 -12.62 41.28 -0.54
N MET A 20 -11.58 41.98 -1.03
CA MET A 20 -10.42 41.35 -1.65
C MET A 20 -9.66 40.47 -0.66
N THR A 21 -9.42 40.95 0.56
CA THR A 21 -8.72 40.18 1.60
C THR A 21 -9.52 38.95 2.02
N MET A 22 -10.84 39.07 2.15
CA MET A 22 -11.72 37.94 2.45
C MET A 22 -11.72 36.90 1.32
N GLY A 23 -11.73 37.35 0.06
CA GLY A 23 -11.57 36.49 -1.11
C GLY A 23 -10.25 35.74 -1.11
N LEU A 24 -9.14 36.44 -0.85
CA LEU A 24 -7.79 35.84 -0.78
C LEU A 24 -7.67 34.82 0.36
N LEU A 25 -8.29 35.09 1.51
CA LEU A 25 -8.32 34.16 2.64
C LEU A 25 -9.08 32.88 2.29
N LEU A 26 -10.24 32.99 1.64
CA LEU A 26 -11.02 31.82 1.18
C LEU A 26 -10.26 30.98 0.15
N LEU A 27 -9.62 31.62 -0.83
CA LEU A 27 -8.76 30.94 -1.80
C LEU A 27 -7.62 30.19 -1.10
N LYS A 28 -6.97 30.83 -0.12
CA LYS A 28 -5.86 30.23 0.64
C LYS A 28 -6.30 29.02 1.46
N THR A 29 -7.45 29.08 2.15
CA THR A 29 -7.95 27.94 2.92
C THR A 29 -8.39 26.78 2.02
N LEU A 30 -8.98 27.05 0.86
CA LEU A 30 -9.32 26.01 -0.11
C LEU A 30 -8.08 25.29 -0.63
N HIS A 31 -7.02 26.04 -0.98
CA HIS A 31 -5.74 25.45 -1.38
C HIS A 31 -5.12 24.59 -0.26
N PHE A 32 -5.10 25.11 0.97
CA PHE A 32 -4.57 24.37 2.12
C PHE A 32 -5.37 23.09 2.41
N TYR A 33 -6.70 23.11 2.27
CA TYR A 33 -7.54 21.93 2.45
C TYR A 33 -7.26 20.87 1.37
N GLN A 34 -7.11 21.30 0.11
CA GLN A 34 -6.84 20.40 -1.00
C GLN A 34 -5.47 19.73 -0.88
N ASP A 35 -4.43 20.46 -0.47
CA ASP A 35 -3.09 19.91 -0.31
C ASP A 35 -3.02 18.88 0.83
N ASN A 36 -3.65 19.16 1.97
CA ASN A 36 -3.69 18.21 3.09
C ASN A 36 -4.51 16.95 2.76
N ALA A 37 -5.66 17.10 2.09
CA ALA A 37 -6.46 15.95 1.65
C ALA A 37 -5.72 15.10 0.61
N ARG A 38 -4.87 15.73 -0.21
CA ARG A 38 -4.09 15.08 -1.26
C ARG A 38 -2.97 14.22 -0.67
N ASP A 39 -2.25 14.68 0.36
CA ASP A 39 -1.14 13.93 0.95
C ASP A 39 -1.60 12.66 1.68
N GLU A 40 -2.72 12.73 2.40
CA GLU A 40 -3.28 11.55 3.07
C GLU A 40 -3.81 10.53 2.04
N PHE A 41 -4.49 11.01 1.00
CA PHE A 41 -4.97 10.17 -0.10
C PHE A 41 -3.81 9.50 -0.86
N PHE A 42 -2.68 10.19 -1.06
CA PHE A 42 -1.50 9.59 -1.69
C PHE A 42 -0.87 8.50 -0.84
N ARG A 43 -0.84 8.64 0.50
CA ARG A 43 -0.34 7.59 1.39
C ARG A 43 -1.20 6.33 1.32
N GLU A 44 -2.51 6.50 1.33
CA GLU A 44 -3.48 5.40 1.20
C GLU A 44 -3.37 4.73 -0.17
N LYS A 45 -3.31 5.51 -1.25
CA LYS A 45 -3.13 4.97 -2.61
C LYS A 45 -1.89 4.10 -2.76
N ASN A 46 -0.74 4.59 -2.29
CA ASN A 46 0.51 3.85 -2.38
C ASN A 46 0.44 2.51 -1.63
N TYR A 47 -0.27 2.47 -0.49
CA TYR A 47 -0.44 1.23 0.28
C TYR A 47 -1.36 0.26 -0.45
N ILE A 48 -2.50 0.74 -0.96
CA ILE A 48 -3.44 -0.06 -1.74
C ILE A 48 -2.78 -0.63 -3.00
N GLU A 49 -1.98 0.16 -3.69
CA GLU A 49 -1.22 -0.32 -4.85
C GLU A 49 -0.24 -1.43 -4.46
N ALA A 50 0.55 -1.24 -3.41
CA ALA A 50 1.48 -2.25 -2.92
C ALA A 50 0.75 -3.53 -2.46
N PHE A 51 -0.41 -3.39 -1.82
CA PHE A 51 -1.26 -4.52 -1.44
C PHE A 51 -1.77 -5.28 -2.67
N ASN A 52 -2.26 -4.58 -3.69
CA ASN A 52 -2.72 -5.19 -4.95
C ASN A 52 -1.58 -5.88 -5.70
N GLN A 53 -0.37 -5.31 -5.67
CA GLN A 53 0.84 -5.97 -6.19
C GLN A 53 1.15 -7.25 -5.40
N ALA A 54 1.02 -7.23 -4.08
CA ALA A 54 1.22 -8.40 -3.23
C ALA A 54 0.19 -9.51 -3.52
N GLU A 55 -1.09 -9.17 -3.68
CA GLU A 55 -2.15 -10.10 -4.10
C GLU A 55 -1.89 -10.67 -5.50
N SER A 56 -1.50 -9.82 -6.44
CA SER A 56 -1.13 -10.25 -7.80
C SER A 56 0.05 -11.21 -7.78
N ALA A 57 1.05 -10.95 -6.94
CA ALA A 57 2.20 -11.82 -6.73
C ALA A 57 1.82 -13.17 -6.16
N LEU A 58 0.91 -13.19 -5.19
CA LEU A 58 0.37 -14.40 -4.60
C LEU A 58 -0.39 -15.23 -5.63
N ALA A 59 -1.27 -14.59 -6.42
CA ALA A 59 -2.04 -15.23 -7.47
C ALA A 59 -1.15 -15.80 -8.60
N TRP A 60 -0.11 -15.07 -8.98
CA TRP A 60 0.89 -15.53 -9.94
C TRP A 60 1.72 -16.70 -9.39
N GLY A 61 2.11 -16.65 -8.12
CA GLY A 61 2.87 -17.71 -7.44
C GLY A 61 2.13 -19.04 -7.39
N LEU A 62 0.79 -19.03 -7.31
CA LEU A 62 -0.03 -20.24 -7.40
C LEU A 62 0.06 -20.94 -8.77
N LYS A 63 0.43 -20.21 -9.83
CA LYS A 63 0.57 -20.75 -11.19
C LYS A 63 1.98 -21.29 -11.46
N GLN A 64 2.95 -20.97 -10.60
CA GLN A 64 4.35 -21.35 -10.79
C GLN A 64 4.66 -22.77 -10.31
N SER A 65 5.77 -23.30 -10.83
CA SER A 65 6.39 -24.53 -10.35
C SER A 65 7.42 -24.20 -9.26
N TRP A 66 7.39 -24.96 -8.17
CA TRP A 66 8.22 -24.78 -6.99
C TRP A 66 9.06 -26.02 -6.69
N ARG A 67 10.22 -25.82 -6.09
CA ARG A 67 11.05 -26.89 -5.53
C ARG A 67 10.49 -27.20 -4.14
N LEU A 68 9.58 -28.18 -4.07
CA LEU A 68 8.84 -28.55 -2.86
C LEU A 68 9.67 -29.38 -1.89
N THR A 69 10.78 -28.81 -1.43
CA THR A 69 11.69 -29.43 -0.47
C THR A 69 11.08 -29.42 0.94
N THR A 70 11.03 -30.57 1.60
CA THR A 70 10.32 -30.77 2.88
C THR A 70 11.23 -30.72 4.12
N TYR A 71 12.47 -30.24 3.99
CA TYR A 71 13.37 -30.15 5.15
C TYR A 71 12.90 -29.06 6.13
N ARG A 72 12.99 -29.35 7.43
CA ARG A 72 12.80 -28.32 8.47
C ARG A 72 13.94 -27.32 8.36
N GLY A 73 13.60 -26.03 8.24
CA GLY A 73 14.58 -24.97 8.05
C GLY A 73 14.78 -24.55 6.59
N ALA A 74 13.89 -24.98 5.68
CA ALA A 74 13.98 -24.52 4.31
C ALA A 74 13.91 -23.01 4.15
N ASN A 75 14.91 -22.48 3.44
CA ASN A 75 14.91 -21.07 3.07
C ASN A 75 13.75 -20.79 2.13
N TRP A 76 13.31 -19.54 2.12
CA TRP A 76 12.30 -19.07 1.17
C TRP A 76 12.82 -19.26 -0.26
N GLN A 77 12.07 -19.99 -1.08
CA GLN A 77 12.30 -20.03 -2.50
C GLN A 77 11.47 -18.92 -3.13
N CYS A 78 12.13 -17.93 -3.74
CA CYS A 78 11.47 -16.78 -4.36
C CYS A 78 11.58 -16.81 -5.89
N GLN A 79 10.54 -16.33 -6.55
CA GLN A 79 10.51 -16.09 -8.00
C GLN A 79 9.93 -14.70 -8.26
N ARG A 80 10.51 -14.01 -9.26
CA ARG A 80 10.09 -12.68 -9.70
C ARG A 80 9.75 -12.72 -11.19
N PRO A 81 8.63 -12.12 -11.63
CA PRO A 81 8.39 -11.93 -13.06
C PRO A 81 9.43 -10.97 -13.67
N PRO A 82 9.80 -11.12 -14.95
CA PRO A 82 10.83 -10.28 -15.58
C PRO A 82 10.52 -8.78 -15.53
N THR A 83 9.26 -8.40 -15.70
CA THR A 83 8.81 -7.01 -15.87
C THR A 83 8.26 -6.37 -14.60
N GLN A 84 8.22 -7.09 -13.48
CA GLN A 84 7.45 -6.67 -12.30
C GLN A 84 8.32 -6.58 -11.06
N THR A 85 8.04 -5.60 -10.20
CA THR A 85 8.77 -5.35 -8.94
C THR A 85 8.34 -6.25 -7.80
N TRP A 86 7.18 -6.90 -7.91
CA TRP A 86 6.63 -7.79 -6.91
C TRP A 86 7.21 -9.21 -7.00
N VAL A 87 7.25 -9.90 -5.88
CA VAL A 87 7.93 -11.19 -5.72
C VAL A 87 6.97 -12.18 -5.09
N SER A 88 6.97 -13.42 -5.58
CA SER A 88 6.30 -14.52 -4.88
C SER A 88 7.34 -15.44 -4.27
N CYS A 89 7.12 -15.90 -3.05
CA CYS A 89 8.00 -16.85 -2.39
C CYS A 89 7.22 -17.98 -1.75
N ILE A 90 7.82 -19.16 -1.66
CA ILE A 90 7.25 -20.32 -0.96
C ILE A 90 8.23 -20.83 0.09
N LYS A 91 7.71 -21.32 1.20
CA LYS A 91 8.49 -21.98 2.24
C LYS A 91 7.73 -23.16 2.83
N HIS A 92 8.46 -24.24 3.08
CA HIS A 92 7.91 -25.41 3.74
C HIS A 92 7.61 -25.12 5.21
N TYR A 93 6.46 -25.60 5.66
CA TYR A 93 6.03 -25.63 7.04
C TYR A 93 5.83 -27.10 7.50
N LYS A 94 5.28 -27.33 8.69
CA LYS A 94 5.11 -28.69 9.25
C LYS A 94 4.08 -29.52 8.45
N SER A 95 4.23 -30.83 8.54
CA SER A 95 3.26 -31.81 8.02
C SER A 95 2.99 -31.69 6.52
N GLY A 96 4.02 -31.37 5.73
CA GLY A 96 3.92 -31.24 4.27
C GLY A 96 3.10 -30.02 3.81
N GLN A 97 2.80 -29.09 4.72
CA GLN A 97 2.17 -27.81 4.39
C GLN A 97 3.22 -26.82 3.91
N PHE A 98 2.81 -25.90 3.05
CA PHE A 98 3.66 -24.81 2.58
C PHE A 98 2.94 -23.48 2.77
N VAL A 99 3.72 -22.44 2.98
CA VAL A 99 3.26 -21.05 2.97
C VAL A 99 3.76 -20.42 1.69
N LEU A 100 2.84 -19.92 0.88
CA LEU A 100 3.13 -19.03 -0.23
C LEU A 100 2.98 -17.59 0.27
N SER A 101 3.89 -16.70 -0.13
CA SER A 101 3.82 -15.27 0.15
C SER A 101 3.88 -14.46 -1.15
N GLY A 102 3.09 -13.40 -1.25
CA GLY A 102 3.21 -12.37 -2.27
C GLY A 102 3.73 -11.07 -1.64
N LYS A 103 4.73 -10.44 -2.25
CA LYS A 103 5.37 -9.21 -1.77
C LYS A 103 5.23 -8.11 -2.82
N GLY A 104 4.53 -7.04 -2.48
CA GLY A 104 4.38 -5.84 -3.31
C GLY A 104 5.25 -4.69 -2.78
N LEU A 105 5.85 -3.91 -3.68
CA LEU A 105 6.82 -2.87 -3.30
C LEU A 105 6.09 -1.62 -2.81
N TYR A 106 6.36 -1.22 -1.56
CA TYR A 106 5.83 -0.01 -0.94
C TYR A 106 6.94 1.01 -0.71
N LYS A 107 6.76 2.23 -1.24
CA LYS A 107 7.71 3.35 -1.12
C LYS A 107 9.16 2.97 -1.50
N GLY A 108 9.33 2.07 -2.46
CA GLY A 108 10.64 1.68 -3.02
C GLY A 108 11.60 0.91 -2.10
N ARG A 109 11.28 0.76 -0.81
CA ARG A 109 12.16 0.10 0.19
C ARG A 109 11.47 -0.88 1.11
N HIS A 110 10.15 -0.76 1.25
CA HIS A 110 9.36 -1.65 2.09
C HIS A 110 8.53 -2.59 1.24
N TYR A 111 8.08 -3.69 1.82
CA TYR A 111 7.18 -4.62 1.15
C TYR A 111 5.90 -4.78 1.95
N VAL A 112 4.76 -4.66 1.28
CA VAL A 112 3.50 -5.23 1.78
C VAL A 112 3.53 -6.70 1.44
N THR A 113 3.32 -7.56 2.44
CA THR A 113 3.39 -9.02 2.28
C THR A 113 2.07 -9.65 2.68
N VAL A 114 1.53 -10.49 1.79
CA VAL A 114 0.36 -11.33 2.03
C VAL A 114 0.76 -12.80 1.94
N TYR A 115 0.01 -13.67 2.61
CA TYR A 115 0.32 -15.09 2.76
C TYR A 115 -0.85 -15.97 2.38
N ARG A 116 -0.55 -17.19 1.96
CA ARG A 116 -1.55 -18.24 1.77
C ARG A 116 -1.01 -19.61 2.10
N TRP A 117 -1.79 -20.38 2.85
CA TRP A 117 -1.57 -21.81 3.02
C TRP A 117 -1.82 -22.55 1.71
N VAL A 118 -0.83 -23.33 1.29
CA VAL A 118 -0.90 -24.15 0.09
C VAL A 118 -0.46 -25.58 0.38
N ALA A 119 -1.02 -26.51 -0.39
CA ALA A 119 -0.67 -27.92 -0.34
C ALA A 119 -0.03 -28.34 -1.66
N PRO A 120 0.98 -29.23 -1.63
CA PRO A 120 1.58 -29.77 -2.84
C PRO A 120 0.54 -30.57 -3.64
N ILE A 121 0.60 -30.49 -4.97
CA ILE A 121 -0.17 -31.38 -5.85
C ILE A 121 0.70 -32.62 -6.13
N SER A 122 0.16 -33.80 -5.83
CA SER A 122 0.89 -35.07 -5.92
C SER A 122 1.59 -35.26 -7.26
N LYS A 123 2.85 -35.71 -7.24
CA LYS A 123 3.71 -35.94 -8.41
C LYS A 123 3.93 -34.71 -9.31
N THR A 124 3.73 -33.50 -8.79
CA THR A 124 4.02 -32.26 -9.51
C THR A 124 4.84 -31.30 -8.65
N GLN A 125 5.39 -30.27 -9.29
CA GLN A 125 6.02 -29.13 -8.61
C GLN A 125 5.03 -28.00 -8.31
N LYS A 126 3.73 -28.22 -8.53
CA LYS A 126 2.70 -27.21 -8.36
C LYS A 126 2.04 -27.31 -6.99
N VAL A 127 1.41 -26.21 -6.60
CA VAL A 127 0.69 -26.11 -5.33
C VAL A 127 -0.76 -25.73 -5.55
N ARG A 128 -1.62 -26.19 -4.64
CA ARG A 128 -3.04 -25.86 -4.59
C ARG A 128 -3.32 -24.97 -3.38
N PRO A 129 -4.09 -23.88 -3.52
CA PRO A 129 -4.48 -23.06 -2.39
C PRO A 129 -5.41 -23.84 -1.44
N ARG A 130 -5.24 -23.63 -0.13
CA ARG A 130 -6.18 -24.14 0.88
C ARG A 130 -7.41 -23.23 0.97
N ILE A 131 -8.58 -23.83 1.14
CA ILE A 131 -9.83 -23.09 1.43
C ILE A 131 -9.64 -22.27 2.71
N LYS A 132 -10.03 -20.99 2.68
CA LYS A 132 -9.85 -20.03 3.79
C LYS A 132 -8.39 -19.96 4.29
N GLY A 133 -7.44 -20.16 3.39
CA GLY A 133 -6.02 -20.20 3.71
C GLY A 133 -5.28 -18.88 3.50
N TRP A 134 -5.96 -17.79 3.15
CA TRP A 134 -5.36 -16.48 2.86
C TRP A 134 -5.23 -15.65 4.14
N LEU A 135 -4.11 -14.93 4.32
CA LEU A 135 -3.82 -14.11 5.49
C LEU A 135 -2.98 -12.88 5.10
N ASP A 136 -3.21 -11.77 5.78
CA ASP A 136 -2.44 -10.53 5.70
C ASP A 136 -1.33 -10.44 6.77
N TYR A 137 -1.25 -11.42 7.67
CA TYR A 137 -0.21 -11.55 8.69
C TYR A 137 0.58 -12.86 8.56
N CYS A 138 1.75 -12.91 9.21
CA CYS A 138 2.58 -14.11 9.20
C CYS A 138 1.84 -15.30 9.84
N PRO A 139 1.59 -16.40 9.11
CA PRO A 139 0.72 -17.46 9.59
C PRO A 139 1.41 -18.42 10.58
N VAL A 140 2.70 -18.23 10.85
CA VAL A 140 3.52 -19.11 11.68
C VAL A 140 4.12 -18.32 12.83
N ASN A 141 3.82 -18.73 14.07
CA ASN A 141 4.30 -18.09 15.30
C ASN A 141 5.79 -18.40 15.63
N GLN A 142 6.53 -18.98 14.69
CA GLN A 142 7.95 -19.24 14.86
C GLN A 142 8.74 -17.98 14.51
N LYS A 143 9.51 -17.47 15.47
CA LYS A 143 10.43 -16.35 15.23
C LYS A 143 11.34 -16.65 14.04
N GLY A 144 11.47 -15.67 13.16
CA GLY A 144 12.29 -15.79 11.95
C GLY A 144 11.67 -16.58 10.80
N PHE A 145 10.42 -17.03 10.91
CA PHE A 145 9.79 -17.74 9.79
C PHE A 145 9.51 -16.80 8.61
N CYS A 146 8.91 -15.63 8.87
CA CYS A 146 8.55 -14.61 7.88
C CYS A 146 9.54 -13.42 7.80
N SER A 147 10.64 -13.46 8.56
CA SER A 147 11.69 -12.42 8.50
C SER A 147 12.52 -12.52 7.21
#